data_AF-A0A962B6G1-F1
#
_entry.id   AF-A0A962B6G1-F1
#
_cell.length_a   1.000
_cell.length_b   1.000
_cell.length_c   1.000
_cell.angle_alpha   90.00
_cell.angle_beta   90.00
_cell.angle_gamma   90.00
#
_symmetry.space_group_name_H-M   'P 1'
#
loop_
_entity.id
_entity.type
_entity.pdbx_description
1 polymer ?
#
loop_
_entity_poly.entity_id
_entity_poly.type
_entity_poly.pdbx_seq_one_letter_code
_entity_poly.pdbx_strand_id
1 'polypeptide(L)'
;AGLVPGEPAHMPFYVTLFVIGIVAGRAHWLSRMDARTALPWFAAGALIFLALAIPATPRLAQPDTMQMRIVWAYLEPVVGVGMMLGIVVLFRRYLSADSRLLHALEGNIYGVYLIHLFVVIALQVALLNFQWPALLKFLVVLAGTLAISLPLIALLRRIPPVRAVM
;
A
#
# COMPACT_ATOMS: atom_id res chain seq x y z
N ALA A 1 -22.56 14.31 -5.44
CA ALA A 1 -22.74 12.84 -5.52
C ALA A 1 -21.69 12.29 -6.47
N GLY A 2 -20.85 11.36 -6.00
CA GLY A 2 -19.69 10.83 -6.73
C GLY A 2 -18.56 10.47 -5.76
N LEU A 3 -18.85 9.63 -4.77
CA LEU A 3 -17.94 9.33 -3.64
C LEU A 3 -16.77 8.40 -4.01
N VAL A 4 -16.65 7.99 -5.27
CA VAL A 4 -15.46 7.33 -5.81
C VAL A 4 -15.32 7.79 -7.27
N PRO A 5 -14.26 8.52 -7.65
CA PRO A 5 -13.90 8.65 -9.05
C PRO A 5 -13.42 7.27 -9.51
N GLY A 6 -14.36 6.42 -9.92
CA GLY A 6 -14.02 5.20 -10.63
C GLY A 6 -13.53 5.62 -12.00
N GLU A 7 -12.22 5.79 -12.18
CA GLU A 7 -11.61 6.03 -13.48
C GLU A 7 -11.74 4.73 -14.30
N PRO A 8 -12.72 4.63 -15.23
CA PRO A 8 -13.00 3.38 -15.92
C PRO A 8 -11.82 2.95 -16.79
N ALA A 9 -10.93 3.89 -17.13
CA ALA A 9 -9.69 3.68 -17.85
C ALA A 9 -8.74 2.68 -17.16
N HIS A 10 -8.82 2.51 -15.84
CA HIS A 10 -7.96 1.59 -15.09
C HIS A 10 -8.56 0.17 -14.95
N MET A 11 -9.84 -0.02 -15.31
CA MET A 11 -10.51 -1.33 -15.20
C MET A 11 -9.79 -2.45 -15.96
N PRO A 12 -9.35 -2.28 -17.23
CA PRO A 12 -8.65 -3.33 -17.95
C PRO A 12 -7.36 -3.74 -17.25
N PHE A 13 -6.62 -2.76 -16.70
CA PHE A 13 -5.39 -2.99 -15.97
C PHE A 13 -5.63 -3.81 -14.69
N TYR A 14 -6.67 -3.48 -13.91
CA TYR A 14 -7.03 -4.26 -12.72
C TYR A 14 -7.43 -5.70 -13.06
N VAL A 15 -8.22 -5.90 -14.12
CA VAL A 15 -8.63 -7.24 -14.56
C VAL A 15 -7.42 -8.05 -15.01
N THR A 16 -6.50 -7.47 -15.80
CA THR A 16 -5.28 -8.16 -16.23
C THR A 16 -4.40 -8.54 -15.04
N LEU A 17 -4.17 -7.62 -14.11
CA LEU A 17 -3.41 -7.92 -12.89
C LEU A 17 -4.07 -8.99 -12.03
N PHE A 18 -5.40 -8.98 -11.93
CA PHE A 18 -6.15 -9.99 -11.19
C PHE A 18 -6.01 -11.38 -11.81
N VAL A 19 -6.13 -11.49 -13.14
CA VAL A 19 -5.95 -12.76 -13.87
C VAL A 19 -4.50 -13.25 -13.73
N ILE A 20 -3.52 -12.37 -13.89
CA ILE A 20 -2.11 -12.71 -13.69
C ILE A 20 -1.89 -13.18 -12.25
N GLY A 21 -2.50 -12.52 -11.26
CA GLY A 21 -2.46 -12.89 -9.86
C GLY A 21 -3.03 -14.29 -9.60
N ILE A 22 -4.14 -14.66 -10.24
CA ILE A 22 -4.71 -16.02 -10.14
C ILE A 22 -3.72 -17.05 -10.69
N VAL A 23 -3.15 -16.81 -11.87
CA VAL A 23 -2.19 -17.74 -12.50
C VAL A 23 -0.92 -17.87 -11.64
N ALA A 24 -0.37 -16.75 -11.18
CA ALA A 24 0.80 -16.70 -10.30
C ALA A 24 0.56 -17.40 -8.95
N GLY A 25 -0.66 -17.25 -8.40
CA GLY A 25 -1.09 -17.93 -7.17
C GLY A 25 -1.17 -19.45 -7.33
N ARG A 26 -1.79 -19.93 -8.42
CA ARG A 26 -1.91 -21.38 -8.72
C ARG A 26 -0.56 -22.04 -8.97
N ALA A 27 0.35 -21.33 -9.62
CA ALA A 27 1.69 -21.83 -9.91
C ALA A 27 2.69 -21.57 -8.77
N HIS A 28 2.23 -21.01 -7.64
CA HIS A 28 3.04 -20.74 -6.47
C HIS A 28 4.29 -19.90 -6.79
N TRP A 29 4.19 -19.00 -7.79
CA TRP A 29 5.33 -18.21 -8.28
C TRP A 29 5.95 -17.38 -7.16
N LEU A 30 5.10 -16.73 -6.36
CA LEU A 30 5.54 -15.91 -5.23
C LEU A 30 6.19 -16.72 -4.12
N SER A 31 5.82 -17.99 -3.93
CA SER A 31 6.41 -18.85 -2.90
C SER A 31 7.71 -19.52 -3.36
N ARG A 32 7.85 -19.80 -4.66
CA ARG A 32 9.05 -20.40 -5.27
C ARG A 32 10.11 -19.39 -5.68
N MET A 33 9.77 -18.11 -5.78
CA MET A 33 10.74 -17.05 -6.08
C MET A 33 11.80 -16.97 -4.99
N ASP A 34 13.06 -17.10 -5.40
CA ASP A 34 14.23 -16.98 -4.54
C ASP A 34 14.59 -15.49 -4.33
N ALA A 35 15.17 -15.16 -3.17
CA ALA A 35 15.63 -13.82 -2.86
C ALA A 35 16.70 -13.29 -3.83
N ARG A 36 17.43 -14.21 -4.48
CA ARG A 36 18.45 -13.86 -5.48
C ARG A 36 17.86 -13.22 -6.74
N THR A 37 16.62 -13.55 -7.10
CA THR A 37 15.95 -12.92 -8.25
C THR A 37 15.16 -11.70 -7.79
N ALA A 38 14.39 -11.78 -6.71
CA ALA A 38 13.53 -10.68 -6.28
C ALA A 38 14.27 -9.46 -5.72
N LEU A 39 15.43 -9.65 -5.06
CA LEU A 39 16.16 -8.55 -4.42
C LEU A 39 16.82 -7.57 -5.41
N PRO A 40 17.41 -8.02 -6.54
CA PRO A 40 17.79 -7.12 -7.62
C PRO A 40 16.62 -6.33 -8.22
N TRP A 41 15.45 -6.97 -8.42
CA TRP A 41 14.25 -6.29 -8.90
C TRP A 41 13.74 -5.24 -7.90
N PHE A 42 13.81 -5.55 -6.61
CA PHE A 42 13.51 -4.59 -5.54
C PHE A 42 14.49 -3.44 -5.53
N ALA A 43 15.79 -3.71 -5.60
CA ALA A 43 16.84 -2.69 -5.60
C ALA A 43 16.72 -1.79 -6.84
N ALA A 44 16.45 -2.36 -8.01
CA ALA A 44 16.20 -1.60 -9.23
C ALA A 44 14.94 -0.73 -9.09
N GLY A 45 13.82 -1.29 -8.64
CA GLY A 45 12.58 -0.54 -8.41
C GLY A 45 12.76 0.59 -7.37
N ALA A 46 13.41 0.30 -6.25
CA ALA A 46 13.69 1.27 -5.19
C ALA A 46 14.66 2.36 -5.66
N LEU A 47 15.69 2.01 -6.43
CA LEU A 47 16.65 2.98 -6.97
C LEU A 47 16.00 3.86 -8.03
N ILE A 48 15.18 3.30 -8.92
CA ILE A 48 14.38 4.08 -9.88
C ILE A 48 13.41 5.00 -9.15
N PHE A 49 12.74 4.52 -8.09
CA PHE A 49 11.86 5.34 -7.25
C PHE A 49 12.63 6.48 -6.56
N LEU A 50 13.78 6.19 -5.96
CA LEU A 50 14.58 7.19 -5.27
C LEU A 50 15.18 8.24 -6.23
N ALA A 51 15.66 7.78 -7.39
CA ALA A 51 16.32 8.62 -8.38
C ALA A 51 15.34 9.46 -9.21
N LEU A 52 14.11 8.98 -9.43
CA LEU A 52 13.14 9.65 -10.30
C LEU A 52 11.92 10.17 -9.55
N ALA A 53 11.34 9.41 -8.61
CA ALA A 53 10.07 9.79 -7.98
C ALA A 53 10.23 10.93 -6.97
N ILE A 54 11.26 10.89 -6.13
CA ILE A 54 11.53 11.92 -5.11
C ILE A 54 11.81 13.30 -5.73
N PRO A 55 12.76 13.45 -6.69
CA PRO A 55 13.04 14.76 -7.28
C PRO A 55 11.96 15.24 -8.25
N ALA A 56 11.17 14.33 -8.84
CA ALA A 56 10.12 14.70 -9.77
C ALA A 56 8.75 14.88 -9.09
N THR A 57 8.61 14.79 -7.77
CA THR A 57 7.33 14.96 -7.05
C THR A 57 6.44 16.13 -7.55
N PRO A 58 6.95 17.36 -7.82
CA PRO A 58 6.13 18.42 -8.41
C PRO A 58 5.83 18.23 -9.92
N ARG A 59 6.72 17.58 -10.68
CA ARG A 59 6.58 17.29 -12.13
C ARG A 59 5.77 16.02 -12.43
N LEU A 60 5.63 15.12 -11.46
CA LEU A 60 4.83 13.91 -11.56
C LEU A 60 3.35 14.21 -11.32
N ALA A 61 3.04 15.22 -10.51
CA ALA A 61 1.69 15.72 -10.33
C ALA A 61 1.12 16.36 -11.62
N GLN A 62 1.99 16.94 -12.46
CA GLN A 62 1.64 17.50 -13.77
C GLN A 62 2.82 17.31 -14.75
N PRO A 63 2.87 16.22 -15.52
CA PRO A 63 4.01 16.00 -16.41
C PRO A 63 3.98 16.98 -17.57
N ASP A 64 4.99 17.85 -17.62
CA ASP A 64 5.13 18.98 -18.54
C ASP A 64 5.17 18.58 -20.03
N THR A 65 5.45 17.31 -20.34
CA THR A 65 5.66 16.82 -21.71
C THR A 65 5.05 15.44 -21.94
N MET A 66 4.42 15.24 -23.11
CA MET A 66 3.75 13.98 -23.48
C MET A 66 4.69 12.75 -23.45
N GLN A 67 5.97 12.92 -23.80
CA GLN A 67 6.98 11.86 -23.72
C GLN A 67 7.19 11.38 -22.29
N MET A 68 7.26 12.31 -21.32
CA MET A 68 7.43 11.99 -19.91
C MET A 68 6.19 11.27 -19.34
N ARG A 69 4.99 11.61 -19.81
CA ARG A 69 3.74 10.90 -19.45
C ARG A 69 3.77 9.44 -19.86
N ILE A 70 4.21 9.16 -21.09
CA ILE A 70 4.27 7.81 -21.65
C ILE A 70 5.33 6.98 -20.91
N VAL A 71 6.53 7.54 -20.73
CA VAL A 71 7.62 6.85 -20.01
C VAL A 71 7.21 6.55 -18.57
N TRP A 72 6.58 7.51 -17.88
CA TRP A 72 6.10 7.30 -16.52
C TRP A 72 5.00 6.24 -16.44
N ALA A 73 4.05 6.22 -17.37
CA ALA A 73 2.97 5.23 -17.41
C ALA A 73 3.47 3.78 -17.49
N TYR A 74 4.63 3.53 -18.10
CA TYR A 74 5.27 2.21 -18.12
C TYR A 74 6.20 1.96 -16.93
N LEU A 75 6.92 2.98 -16.45
CA LEU A 75 7.84 2.82 -15.33
C LEU A 75 7.12 2.62 -14.00
N GLU A 76 6.02 3.31 -13.77
CA GLU A 76 5.23 3.23 -12.55
C GLU A 76 4.81 1.80 -12.18
N PRO A 77 4.16 1.01 -13.07
CA PRO A 77 3.80 -0.36 -12.76
C PRO A 77 5.04 -1.26 -12.57
N VAL A 78 6.13 -1.02 -13.29
CA VAL A 78 7.38 -1.81 -13.14
C VAL A 78 8.00 -1.57 -11.75
N VAL A 79 8.07 -0.32 -11.31
CA VAL A 79 8.54 0.05 -9.97
C VAL A 79 7.61 -0.54 -8.91
N GLY A 80 6.29 -0.40 -9.09
CA GLY A 80 5.29 -0.94 -8.17
C GLY A 80 5.41 -2.44 -7.99
N VAL A 81 5.47 -3.21 -9.09
CA VAL A 81 5.62 -4.67 -9.06
C VAL A 81 6.97 -5.07 -8.45
N GLY A 82 8.06 -4.40 -8.81
CA GLY A 82 9.39 -4.66 -8.23
C GLY A 82 9.42 -4.42 -6.72
N MET A 83 8.79 -3.35 -6.25
CA MET A 83 8.63 -3.06 -4.82
C MET A 83 7.80 -4.11 -4.11
N MET A 84 6.62 -4.47 -4.64
CA MET A 84 5.74 -5.49 -4.07
C MET A 84 6.45 -6.85 -3.95
N LEU A 85 7.11 -7.30 -5.02
CA LEU A 85 7.87 -8.56 -5.03
C LEU A 85 9.00 -8.54 -3.99
N GLY A 86 9.75 -7.44 -3.93
CA GLY A 86 10.84 -7.28 -2.98
C GLY A 86 10.39 -7.30 -1.53
N ILE A 87 9.33 -6.57 -1.21
CA ILE A 87 8.74 -6.55 0.15
C ILE A 87 8.25 -7.94 0.52
N VAL A 88 7.52 -8.62 -0.36
CA VAL A 88 7.05 -10.00 -0.11
C VAL A 88 8.21 -10.92 0.19
N VAL A 89 9.28 -10.90 -0.62
CA VAL A 89 10.44 -11.79 -0.41
C VAL A 89 11.27 -11.39 0.81
N LEU A 90 11.37 -10.09 1.12
CA LEU A 90 12.04 -9.58 2.32
C LEU A 90 11.32 -10.07 3.59
N PHE A 91 10.00 -9.89 3.66
CA PHE A 91 9.19 -10.39 4.78
C PHE A 91 9.25 -11.92 4.87
N ARG A 92 9.26 -12.61 3.72
CA ARG A 92 9.41 -14.06 3.64
C ARG A 92 10.79 -14.59 4.06
N ARG A 93 11.84 -13.76 4.02
CA ARG A 93 13.19 -14.18 4.40
C ARG A 93 13.55 -13.78 5.82
N TYR A 94 13.13 -12.59 6.25
CA TYR A 94 13.53 -11.99 7.52
C TYR A 94 12.45 -12.05 8.60
N LEU A 95 11.15 -12.09 8.23
CA LEU A 95 10.03 -12.05 9.18
C LEU A 95 9.23 -13.37 9.23
N SER A 96 9.74 -14.45 8.63
CA SER A 96 9.00 -15.73 8.49
C SER A 96 9.06 -16.68 9.66
N ALA A 97 9.64 -16.26 10.78
CA ALA A 97 9.77 -17.10 11.96
C ALA A 97 8.88 -16.56 13.09
N ASP A 98 7.72 -17.21 13.26
CA ASP A 98 7.07 -17.50 14.55
C ASP A 98 6.94 -16.33 15.55
N SER A 99 6.84 -15.10 15.05
CA SER A 99 6.74 -13.94 15.93
C SER A 99 5.28 -13.81 16.39
N ARG A 100 5.04 -14.07 17.68
CA ARG A 100 3.72 -13.92 18.34
C ARG A 100 3.10 -12.55 18.08
N LEU A 101 3.92 -11.53 17.87
CA LEU A 101 3.50 -10.19 17.49
C LEU A 101 2.88 -10.17 16.08
N LEU A 102 3.49 -10.78 15.06
CA LEU A 102 2.89 -10.85 13.71
C LEU A 102 1.55 -11.57 13.75
N HIS A 103 1.44 -12.71 14.41
CA HIS A 103 0.17 -13.43 14.52
C HIS A 103 -0.92 -12.63 15.23
N ALA A 104 -0.58 -11.87 16.27
CA ALA A 104 -1.51 -10.98 16.93
C ALA A 104 -1.95 -9.82 16.01
N LEU A 105 -1.05 -9.31 15.17
CA LEU A 105 -1.34 -8.26 14.21
C LEU A 105 -2.14 -8.77 13.01
N GLU A 106 -1.81 -9.95 12.46
CA GLU A 106 -2.47 -10.57 11.30
C GLU A 106 -3.98 -10.67 11.50
N GLY A 107 -4.44 -11.12 12.67
CA GLY A 107 -5.86 -11.19 12.99
C GLY A 107 -6.57 -9.83 13.10
N ASN A 108 -5.82 -8.72 13.19
CA ASN A 108 -6.35 -7.35 13.29
C ASN A 108 -6.21 -6.57 11.98
N ILE A 109 -5.30 -6.95 11.08
CA ILE A 109 -4.95 -6.18 9.86
C ILE A 109 -6.17 -5.90 9.00
N TYR A 110 -7.06 -6.89 8.80
CA TYR A 110 -8.25 -6.69 7.97
C TYR A 110 -9.21 -5.64 8.56
N GLY A 111 -9.40 -5.66 9.88
CA GLY A 111 -10.24 -4.69 10.55
C GLY A 111 -9.61 -3.29 10.60
N VAL A 112 -8.29 -3.19 10.81
CA VAL A 112 -7.56 -1.92 10.64
C VAL A 112 -7.74 -1.39 9.22
N TYR A 113 -7.62 -2.24 8.21
CA TYR A 113 -7.79 -1.86 6.80
C TYR A 113 -9.18 -1.27 6.51
N LEU A 114 -10.25 -1.76 7.14
CA LEU A 114 -11.57 -1.15 6.96
C LEU A 114 -11.73 0.16 7.74
N ILE A 115 -11.25 0.19 8.99
CA ILE A 115 -11.50 1.31 9.90
C ILE A 115 -10.57 2.50 9.63
N HIS A 116 -9.31 2.25 9.27
CA HIS A 116 -8.32 3.31 9.12
C HIS A 116 -8.75 4.35 8.08
N LEU A 117 -9.44 3.95 7.01
CA LEU A 117 -9.93 4.88 5.99
C LEU A 117 -10.85 5.96 6.60
N PHE A 118 -11.82 5.55 7.42
CA PHE A 118 -12.74 6.47 8.09
C PHE A 118 -12.01 7.37 9.08
N VAL A 119 -11.06 6.82 9.84
CA VAL A 119 -10.26 7.56 10.83
C VAL A 119 -9.37 8.60 10.15
N VAL A 120 -8.70 8.23 9.05
CA VAL A 120 -7.87 9.13 8.24
C VAL A 120 -8.71 10.30 7.75
N ILE A 121 -9.88 10.03 7.15
CA ILE A 121 -10.75 11.08 6.63
C ILE A 121 -11.22 12.01 7.76
N ALA A 122 -11.65 11.45 8.90
CA ALA A 122 -12.10 12.24 10.04
C ALA A 122 -10.99 13.16 10.57
N LEU A 123 -9.76 12.65 10.72
CA LEU A 123 -8.60 13.44 11.13
C LEU A 123 -8.24 14.50 10.09
N GLN A 124 -8.24 14.16 8.80
CA GLN A 124 -7.94 15.11 7.72
C GLN A 124 -8.95 16.27 7.67
N VAL A 125 -10.25 15.97 7.85
CA VAL A 125 -11.31 16.99 7.91
C VAL A 125 -11.15 17.86 9.17
N ALA A 126 -10.82 17.26 10.32
CA ALA A 126 -10.59 18.01 11.55
C ALA A 126 -9.37 18.95 11.46
N LEU A 127 -8.29 18.52 10.79
CA LEU A 127 -7.07 19.33 10.58
C LEU A 127 -7.15 20.26 9.35
N LEU A 128 -8.27 20.28 8.63
CA LEU A 128 -8.42 21.05 7.39
C LEU A 128 -8.25 22.55 7.64
N ASN A 129 -8.86 23.07 8.72
CA ASN A 129 -8.88 24.50 9.05
C ASN A 129 -7.59 25.02 9.73
N PHE A 130 -6.67 24.14 10.12
CA PHE A 130 -5.43 24.54 10.78
C PHE A 130 -4.37 24.93 9.75
N GLN A 131 -3.70 26.08 9.92
CA GLN A 131 -2.61 26.51 9.03
C GLN A 131 -1.26 25.90 9.43
N TRP A 132 -1.20 24.58 9.52
CA TRP A 132 0.04 23.85 9.84
C TRP A 132 0.82 23.45 8.58
N PRO A 133 2.16 23.29 8.68
CA PRO A 133 2.97 22.73 7.60
C PRO A 133 2.43 21.36 7.17
N ALA A 134 2.43 21.09 5.85
CA ALA A 134 1.87 19.86 5.29
C ALA A 134 2.50 18.58 5.91
N LEU A 135 3.81 18.60 6.15
CA LEU A 135 4.53 17.49 6.77
C LEU A 135 4.05 17.23 8.21
N LEU A 136 3.76 18.28 8.97
CA LEU A 136 3.29 18.16 10.34
C LEU A 136 1.87 17.58 10.39
N LYS A 137 0.99 18.05 9.49
CA LYS A 137 -0.36 17.47 9.34
C LYS A 137 -0.28 16.00 8.97
N PHE A 138 0.60 15.63 8.03
CA PHE A 138 0.81 14.25 7.63
C PHE A 138 1.24 13.38 8.81
N LEU A 139 2.24 13.80 9.58
CA LEU A 139 2.71 13.05 10.74
C LEU A 139 1.63 12.88 11.81
N VAL A 140 0.84 13.92 12.07
CA VAL A 140 -0.25 13.88 13.05
C VAL A 140 -1.37 12.95 12.59
N VAL A 141 -1.78 13.02 11.31
CA VAL A 141 -2.79 12.12 10.75
C VAL A 141 -2.30 10.68 10.74
N LEU A 142 -1.02 10.45 10.41
CA LEU A 142 -0.42 9.11 10.39
C LEU A 142 -0.37 8.52 11.80
N ALA A 143 0.19 9.25 12.76
CA ALA A 143 0.29 8.79 14.14
C ALA A 143 -1.10 8.63 14.78
N GLY A 144 -2.01 9.59 14.56
CA GLY A 144 -3.37 9.56 15.06
C GLY A 144 -4.18 8.39 14.49
N THR A 145 -4.09 8.16 13.18
CA THR A 145 -4.76 7.01 12.54
C THR A 145 -4.26 5.70 13.13
N LEU A 146 -2.94 5.54 13.28
CA LEU A 146 -2.37 4.30 13.80
C LEU A 146 -2.76 4.10 15.27
N ALA A 147 -2.69 5.16 16.08
CA ALA A 147 -3.04 5.15 17.48
C ALA A 147 -4.52 4.91 17.75
N ILE A 148 -5.42 5.29 16.83
CA ILE A 148 -6.87 5.11 16.98
C ILE A 148 -7.32 3.78 16.37
N SER A 149 -6.83 3.42 15.18
CA SER A 149 -7.30 2.23 14.46
C SER A 149 -6.91 0.92 15.15
N LEU A 150 -5.72 0.84 15.74
CA LEU A 150 -5.23 -0.34 16.46
C LEU A 150 -6.04 -0.70 17.71
N PRO A 151 -6.29 0.21 18.67
CA PRO A 151 -7.12 -0.12 19.84
C PRO A 151 -8.59 -0.29 19.48
N LEU A 152 -9.09 0.46 18.48
CA LEU A 152 -10.49 0.35 18.07
C LEU A 152 -10.80 -1.04 17.50
N ILE A 153 -9.89 -1.61 16.69
CA ILE A 153 -10.09 -2.99 16.22
C ILE A 153 -9.86 -4.02 17.31
N ALA A 154 -8.89 -3.80 18.20
CA ALA A 154 -8.63 -4.68 19.33
C ALA A 154 -9.85 -4.75 20.28
N LEU A 155 -10.58 -3.64 20.42
CA LEU A 155 -11.84 -3.57 21.16
C LEU A 155 -12.99 -4.24 20.38
N LEU A 156 -13.10 -4.00 19.07
CA LEU A 156 -14.15 -4.59 18.23
C LEU A 156 -14.07 -6.12 18.19
N ARG A 157 -12.87 -6.72 18.17
CA ARG A 157 -12.69 -8.18 18.20
C ARG A 157 -13.09 -8.83 19.54
N ARG A 158 -13.31 -8.05 20.60
CA ARG A 158 -13.89 -8.58 21.85
C ARG A 158 -15.39 -8.85 21.71
N ILE A 159 -16.04 -8.37 20.65
CA ILE A 159 -17.47 -8.55 20.39
C ILE A 159 -17.65 -9.82 19.53
N PRO A 160 -18.35 -10.86 20.04
CA PRO A 160 -18.42 -12.19 19.41
C PRO A 160 -18.88 -12.24 17.94
N PRO A 161 -19.86 -11.45 17.45
CA PRO A 161 -20.24 -11.47 16.03
C PRO A 161 -19.16 -10.93 15.07
N VAL A 162 -18.26 -10.05 15.52
CA VAL A 162 -17.20 -9.48 14.68
C VAL A 162 -16.04 -10.48 14.48
N ARG A 163 -15.78 -11.30 15.50
CA ARG A 163 -14.78 -12.39 15.44
C ARG A 163 -15.18 -13.53 14.50
N ALA A 164 -16.47 -13.68 14.18
CA ALA A 164 -16.94 -14.73 13.27
C ALA A 164 -16.72 -14.38 11.79
N VAL A 165 -16.51 -13.10 11.47
CA VAL A 165 -16.35 -12.60 10.09
C VAL A 165 -14.90 -12.20 9.79
N MET A 166 -14.08 -11.96 10.82
CA MET A 166 -12.66 -11.58 10.75
C MET A 166 -11.74 -12.71 11.20
#